data_AF-A0A4P6L494-F1
#
_entry.id   AF-A0A4P6L494-F1
#
_cell.length_a   1.000
_cell.length_b   1.000
_cell.length_c   1.000
_cell.angle_alpha   90.00
_cell.angle_beta   90.00
_cell.angle_gamma   90.00
#
_symmetry.space_group_name_H-M   'P 1'
#
loop_
_entity.id
_entity.type
_entity.pdbx_description
1 polymer ?
#
loop_
_entity_poly.entity_id
_entity_poly.type
_entity_poly.pdbx_seq_one_letter_code
_entity_poly.pdbx_strand_id
1 'polypeptide(L)'
;MAFPADAVECAAGDFIIHAQAGLQWHVYRVDDILAIERLLAAATSPISLLPESTVLDSVAPAYQGTVHLLLTAFDPVFADAAAARQAIPQGTLVERVRGLLRNASDFPRDACEVVKAQKA
;
A
#
# COMPACT_ATOMS: atom_id res chain seq x y z
N MET A 1 10.45 1.98 -11.81
CA MET A 1 9.14 1.37 -11.42
C MET A 1 8.16 2.50 -11.23
N ALA A 2 6.92 2.33 -11.67
CA ALA A 2 5.87 3.35 -11.58
C ALA A 2 4.60 2.72 -10.99
N PHE A 3 3.72 3.54 -10.43
CA PHE A 3 2.40 3.08 -10.00
C PHE A 3 1.62 2.49 -11.19
N PRO A 4 0.74 1.49 -10.94
CA PRO A 4 -0.24 1.04 -11.92
C PRO A 4 -1.06 2.22 -12.45
N ALA A 5 -1.45 2.17 -13.73
CA ALA A 5 -2.10 3.31 -14.40
C ALA A 5 -3.48 3.66 -13.81
N ASP A 6 -4.14 2.74 -13.13
CA ASP A 6 -5.43 2.93 -12.46
C ASP A 6 -5.31 3.22 -10.96
N ALA A 7 -4.13 3.00 -10.38
CA ALA A 7 -3.88 3.18 -8.96
C ALA A 7 -3.67 4.65 -8.58
N VAL A 8 -4.03 4.98 -7.34
CA VAL A 8 -3.69 6.27 -6.73
C VAL A 8 -2.17 6.41 -6.57
N GLU A 9 -1.65 7.59 -6.91
CA GLU A 9 -0.26 7.97 -6.64
C GLU A 9 -0.12 8.62 -5.26
N CYS A 10 0.75 8.05 -4.43
CA CYS A 10 1.01 8.50 -3.07
C CYS A 10 2.50 8.50 -2.74
N ALA A 11 2.87 9.13 -1.62
CA ALA A 11 4.20 9.10 -1.03
C ALA A 11 4.13 8.60 0.42
N ALA A 12 5.25 8.17 0.98
CA ALA A 12 5.34 7.87 2.41
C ALA A 12 4.91 9.09 3.25
N GLY A 13 4.09 8.85 4.27
CA GLY A 13 3.44 9.86 5.10
C GLY A 13 2.06 10.30 4.61
N ASP A 14 1.74 10.14 3.32
CA ASP A 14 0.42 10.48 2.80
C ASP A 14 -0.68 9.60 3.43
N PHE A 15 -1.91 10.11 3.43
CA PHE A 15 -3.09 9.33 3.79
C PHE A 15 -3.89 8.98 2.54
N ILE A 16 -4.39 7.75 2.48
CA ILE A 16 -5.32 7.27 1.46
C ILE A 16 -6.68 7.08 2.14
N ILE A 17 -7.70 7.75 1.61
CA ILE A 17 -9.09 7.53 1.96
C ILE A 17 -9.67 6.64 0.86
N HIS A 18 -10.15 5.46 1.21
CA HIS A 18 -10.59 4.44 0.25
C HIS A 18 -12.04 4.04 0.54
N ALA A 19 -12.90 4.17 -0.47
CA ALA A 19 -14.26 3.63 -0.45
C ALA A 19 -14.24 2.11 -0.63
N GLN A 20 -14.58 1.38 0.43
CA GLN A 20 -14.80 -0.07 0.37
C GLN A 20 -16.28 -0.40 0.18
N ALA A 21 -16.56 -1.67 -0.13
CA ALA A 21 -17.92 -2.16 -0.36
C ALA A 21 -18.88 -1.73 0.77
N GLY A 22 -20.08 -1.27 0.40
CA GLY A 22 -21.07 -0.77 1.36
C GLY A 22 -20.96 0.72 1.70
N LEU A 23 -20.28 1.51 0.85
CA LEU A 23 -20.13 2.97 1.02
C LEU A 23 -19.41 3.38 2.32
N GLN A 24 -18.55 2.49 2.83
CA GLN A 24 -17.72 2.76 4.00
C GLN A 24 -16.36 3.27 3.55
N TRP A 25 -15.93 4.37 4.14
CA TRP A 25 -14.66 5.01 3.83
C TRP A 25 -13.64 4.67 4.92
N HIS A 26 -12.53 4.08 4.49
CA HIS A 26 -11.43 3.68 5.36
C HIS A 26 -10.26 4.62 5.17
N VAL A 27 -9.54 4.91 6.25
CA VAL A 27 -8.34 5.73 6.21
C VAL A 27 -7.11 4.85 6.43
N TYR A 28 -6.13 5.04 5.56
CA TYR A 28 -4.81 4.42 5.63
C TYR A 28 -3.75 5.50 5.64
N ARG A 29 -2.67 5.33 6.40
CA ARG A 29 -1.42 6.07 6.23
C ARG A 29 -0.46 5.20 5.44
N VAL A 30 0.20 5.79 4.46
CA VAL A 30 1.29 5.16 3.71
C VAL A 30 2.55 5.23 4.55
N ASP A 31 3.00 4.09 5.04
CA ASP A 31 4.25 3.99 5.79
C ASP A 31 5.44 3.86 4.83
N ASP A 32 5.29 3.09 3.74
CA ASP A 32 6.35 2.92 2.72
C ASP A 32 5.78 2.41 1.38
N ILE A 33 6.57 2.52 0.31
CA ILE A 33 6.26 2.02 -1.05
C ILE A 33 7.33 1.01 -1.45
N LEU A 34 6.92 -0.23 -1.69
CA LEU A 34 7.81 -1.37 -1.82
C LEU A 34 7.66 -2.07 -3.17
N ALA A 35 8.79 -2.52 -3.71
CA ALA A 35 8.82 -3.58 -4.69
C ALA A 35 9.07 -4.90 -3.94
N ILE A 36 8.24 -5.92 -4.19
CA ILE A 36 8.43 -7.24 -3.57
C ILE A 36 9.03 -8.17 -4.62
N GLU A 37 10.04 -8.92 -4.20
CA GLU A 37 10.61 -10.00 -4.99
C GLU A 37 10.55 -11.30 -4.20
N ARG A 38 10.25 -12.39 -4.90
CA ARG A 38 10.30 -13.73 -4.32
C ARG A 38 11.75 -14.12 -4.09
N LEU A 39 12.04 -14.62 -2.89
CA LEU A 39 13.32 -15.26 -2.58
C LEU A 39 13.21 -16.77 -2.80
N LEU A 40 14.24 -17.34 -3.41
CA LEU A 40 14.44 -18.77 -3.56
C LEU A 40 15.51 -19.26 -2.58
N ALA A 41 15.26 -20.40 -1.96
CA ALA A 41 16.25 -21.05 -1.11
C ALA A 41 17.23 -21.85 -1.98
N ALA A 42 18.52 -21.52 -1.90
CA ALA A 42 19.58 -22.31 -2.51
C ALA A 42 19.94 -23.49 -1.59
N ALA A 43 20.22 -24.65 -2.19
CA ALA A 43 20.64 -25.86 -1.48
C ALA A 43 22.10 -25.78 -0.98
N THR A 44 22.44 -24.70 -0.26
CA THR A 44 23.73 -24.49 0.40
C THR A 44 23.63 -24.76 1.90
N SER A 45 24.76 -24.89 2.59
CA SER A 45 24.82 -24.93 4.06
C SER A 45 25.80 -23.88 4.57
N PRO A 46 25.35 -22.81 5.26
CA PRO A 46 23.95 -22.51 5.58
C PRO A 46 23.11 -22.20 4.33
N ILE A 47 21.77 -22.27 4.45
CA ILE A 47 20.86 -21.94 3.35
C ILE A 47 21.06 -20.49 2.96
N SER A 48 21.33 -20.25 1.68
CA SER A 48 21.38 -18.92 1.10
C SER A 48 20.02 -18.58 0.48
N LEU A 49 19.60 -17.33 0.60
CA LEU A 49 18.42 -16.81 -0.10
C LEU A 49 18.89 -16.00 -1.30
N LEU A 50 18.35 -16.32 -2.46
CA LEU A 50 18.66 -15.61 -3.71
C LEU A 50 17.37 -15.02 -4.28
N PRO A 51 17.41 -13.81 -4.85
CA PRO A 51 16.26 -13.27 -5.57
C PRO A 51 15.92 -14.17 -6.76
N GLU A 52 14.65 -14.47 -6.97
CA GLU A 52 14.19 -15.33 -8.07
C GLU A 52 14.65 -14.81 -9.45
N SER A 53 14.75 -13.50 -9.63
CA SER A 53 15.26 -12.88 -10.87
C SER A 53 16.68 -13.30 -11.24
N THR A 54 17.48 -13.78 -10.27
CA THR A 54 18.86 -14.23 -10.52
C THR A 54 18.94 -15.63 -11.14
N VAL A 55 17.83 -16.37 -11.19
CA VAL A 55 17.80 -17.78 -11.62
C VAL A 55 16.97 -17.99 -12.90
N LEU A 56 15.97 -17.14 -13.16
CA LEU A 56 15.08 -17.26 -14.31
C LEU A 56 15.47 -16.28 -15.43
N ASP A 57 16.18 -16.77 -16.45
CA ASP A 57 16.66 -15.94 -17.58
C ASP A 57 15.58 -15.61 -18.65
N SER A 58 14.37 -16.18 -18.58
CA SER A 58 13.43 -16.11 -19.72
C SER A 58 11.94 -15.92 -19.42
N VAL A 59 11.49 -16.04 -18.16
CA VAL A 59 10.08 -15.79 -17.81
C VAL A 59 9.99 -15.01 -16.50
N ALA A 60 9.60 -13.74 -16.62
CA ALA A 60 9.24 -12.90 -15.50
C ALA A 60 7.95 -13.43 -14.84
N PRO A 61 7.92 -13.68 -13.52
CA PRO A 61 6.69 -14.02 -12.82
C PRO A 61 5.66 -12.89 -12.93
N ALA A 62 4.36 -13.23 -12.93
CA ALA A 62 3.28 -12.24 -13.09
C ALA A 62 3.25 -11.12 -12.02
N TYR A 63 3.88 -11.34 -10.87
CA TYR A 63 4.02 -10.35 -9.80
C TYR A 63 5.28 -9.49 -9.92
N GLN A 64 6.19 -9.77 -10.85
CA GLN A 64 7.44 -9.04 -10.96
C GLN A 64 7.16 -7.58 -11.36
N GLY A 65 7.74 -6.63 -10.62
CA GLY A 65 7.56 -5.20 -10.86
C GLY A 65 6.24 -4.63 -10.34
N THR A 66 5.47 -5.39 -9.55
CA THR A 66 4.29 -4.87 -8.87
C THR A 66 4.66 -3.96 -7.70
N VAL A 67 3.99 -2.80 -7.64
CA VAL A 67 4.15 -1.84 -6.55
C VAL A 67 3.21 -2.25 -5.41
N HIS A 68 3.78 -2.30 -4.21
CA HIS A 68 3.04 -2.55 -2.98
C HIS A 68 3.14 -1.35 -2.04
N LEU A 69 2.11 -1.18 -1.22
CA LEU A 69 2.04 -0.17 -0.18
C LEU A 69 2.12 -0.85 1.18
N LEU A 70 3.03 -0.38 2.02
CA LEU A 70 3.03 -0.69 3.44
C LEU A 70 2.19 0.34 4.15
N LEU A 71 1.14 -0.10 4.85
CA LEU A 71 0.09 0.78 5.35
C LEU A 71 -0.16 0.58 6.86
N THR A 72 -0.59 1.67 7.48
CA THR A 72 -1.30 1.66 8.77
C THR A 72 -2.77 1.96 8.51
N ALA A 73 -3.68 1.08 8.93
CA ALA A 73 -5.12 1.25 8.82
C ALA A 73 -5.70 1.82 10.12
N PHE A 74 -6.66 2.74 9.99
CA PHE A 74 -7.27 3.44 11.12
C PHE A 74 -8.77 3.13 11.28
N ASP A 75 -9.25 3.33 12.51
CA ASP A 75 -10.66 3.45 12.88
C ASP A 75 -10.97 4.91 13.26
N PRO A 76 -12.25 5.34 13.20
CA PRO A 76 -13.41 4.58 12.73
C PRO A 76 -13.48 4.50 11.20
N VAL A 77 -14.44 3.71 10.71
CA VAL A 77 -14.90 3.81 9.32
C VAL A 77 -15.90 4.95 9.17
N PHE A 78 -15.89 5.64 8.04
CA PHE A 78 -16.70 6.83 7.80
C PHE A 78 -17.80 6.57 6.78
N ALA A 79 -18.92 7.28 6.90
CA ALA A 79 -20.02 7.20 5.94
C ALA A 79 -19.75 7.98 4.64
N ASP A 80 -18.83 8.94 4.67
CA ASP A 80 -18.43 9.74 3.52
C ASP A 80 -16.94 10.14 3.58
N ALA A 81 -16.38 10.49 2.43
CA ALA A 81 -14.97 10.87 2.29
C ALA A 81 -14.63 12.19 3.01
N ALA A 82 -15.59 13.11 3.13
CA ALA A 82 -15.34 14.43 3.72
C ALA A 82 -15.10 14.32 5.23
N ALA A 83 -15.87 13.49 5.93
CA ALA A 83 -15.67 13.18 7.35
C ALA A 83 -14.32 12.51 7.59
N ALA A 84 -13.95 11.53 6.75
CA ALA A 84 -12.64 10.88 6.81
C ALA A 84 -11.49 11.88 6.62
N ARG A 85 -11.63 12.80 5.66
CA ARG A 85 -10.65 13.86 5.39
C ARG A 85 -10.45 14.80 6.58
N GLN A 86 -11.53 15.16 7.27
CA GLN A 86 -11.46 16.04 8.44
C GLN A 86 -10.85 15.37 9.67
N ALA A 87 -11.02 14.05 9.83
CA ALA A 87 -10.46 13.31 10.97
C ALA A 87 -8.92 13.28 10.96
N ILE A 88 -8.29 13.32 9.79
CA ILE A 88 -6.83 13.28 9.62
C ILE A 88 -6.13 14.43 10.37
N PRO A 89 -6.38 15.73 10.04
CA PRO A 89 -5.73 16.84 10.73
C PRO A 89 -6.21 17.03 12.18
N GLN A 90 -7.39 16.51 12.53
CA GLN A 90 -7.90 16.56 13.91
C GLN A 90 -7.22 15.55 14.84
N GLY A 91 -6.50 14.56 14.30
CA GLY A 91 -5.83 13.52 15.08
C GLY A 91 -6.82 12.60 15.82
N THR A 92 -8.04 12.43 15.29
CA THR A 92 -9.10 11.61 15.91
C THR A 92 -9.06 10.15 15.46
N LEU A 93 -8.15 9.81 14.54
CA LEU A 93 -7.95 8.46 14.04
C LEU A 93 -7.23 7.60 15.08
N VAL A 94 -7.69 6.35 15.24
CA VAL A 94 -7.07 5.35 16.11
C VAL A 94 -6.45 4.26 15.26
N GLU A 95 -5.18 3.94 15.49
CA GLU A 95 -4.50 2.85 14.77
C GLU A 95 -5.18 1.52 15.08
N ARG A 96 -5.67 0.84 14.02
CA ARG A 96 -6.29 -0.49 14.12
C ARG A 96 -5.29 -1.59 13.79
N VAL A 97 -4.55 -1.41 12.69
CA VAL A 97 -3.56 -2.38 12.19
C VAL A 97 -2.40 -1.62 11.56
N ARG A 98 -1.17 -2.01 11.91
CA ARG A 98 0.06 -1.50 11.29
C ARG A 98 0.81 -2.61 10.57
N GLY A 99 1.55 -2.24 9.52
CA GLY A 99 2.33 -3.18 8.71
C GLY A 99 1.47 -3.95 7.71
N LEU A 100 0.36 -3.36 7.27
CA LEU A 100 -0.52 -3.97 6.28
C LEU A 100 0.08 -3.81 4.89
N LEU A 101 0.49 -4.91 4.27
CA LEU A 101 1.01 -4.92 2.90
C LEU A 101 -0.14 -5.17 1.91
N ARG A 102 -0.27 -4.28 0.92
CA ARG A 102 -1.31 -4.34 -0.12
C ARG A 102 -0.74 -3.99 -1.49
N ASN A 103 -1.37 -4.50 -2.54
CA ASN A 103 -1.00 -4.11 -3.90
C ASN A 103 -1.49 -2.68 -4.13
N ALA A 104 -0.71 -1.84 -4.83
CA ALA A 104 -1.16 -0.50 -5.19
C ALA A 104 -2.45 -0.51 -6.02
N SER A 105 -2.67 -1.55 -6.85
CA SER A 105 -3.92 -1.74 -7.61
C SER A 105 -5.15 -1.99 -6.73
N ASP A 106 -4.99 -2.31 -5.44
CA ASP A 106 -6.12 -2.41 -4.49
C ASP A 106 -6.70 -1.02 -4.16
N PHE A 107 -6.07 0.06 -4.61
CA PHE A 107 -6.47 1.45 -4.39
C PHE A 107 -6.62 2.15 -5.74
N PRO A 108 -7.77 2.00 -6.42
CA PRO A 108 -8.00 2.63 -7.71
C PRO A 108 -8.38 4.11 -7.55
N ARG A 109 -8.01 4.95 -8.53
CA ARG A 109 -8.21 6.42 -8.49
C ARG A 109 -9.66 6.86 -8.38
N ASP A 110 -10.60 6.06 -8.85
CA ASP A 110 -12.03 6.37 -8.80
C ASP A 110 -12.70 6.03 -7.46
N ALA A 111 -12.06 5.20 -6.63
CA ALA A 111 -12.52 4.84 -5.29
C ALA A 111 -11.67 5.42 -4.15
N CYS A 112 -10.62 6.18 -4.49
CA CYS A 112 -9.63 6.66 -3.53
C CYS A 112 -9.35 8.16 -3.63
N GLU A 113 -9.03 8.75 -2.49
CA GLU A 113 -8.53 10.11 -2.38
C GLU A 113 -7.22 10.14 -1.57
N VAL A 114 -6.25 10.97 -1.99
CA VAL A 114 -5.01 11.20 -1.24
C VAL A 114 -5.04 12.52 -0.51
N VAL A 115 -4.79 12.47 0.79
CA VAL A 115 -4.49 13.64 1.61
C VAL A 115 -2.99 13.66 1.84
N LYS A 116 -2.32 14.68 1.29
CA LYS A 116 -0.86 14.82 1.40
C LYS A 116 -0.45 15.12 2.83
N ALA A 117 0.63 14.49 3.29
CA ALA A 117 1.26 14.90 4.54
C ALA A 117 1.66 16.38 4.44
N GLN A 118 1.32 17.18 5.45
CA GLN A 118 1.91 18.51 5.55
C GLN A 118 3.42 18.33 5.73
N LYS A 119 4.21 18.88 4.80
CA LYS A 119 5.66 18.96 4.98
C LYS A 119 5.91 19.78 6.24
N ALA A 120 6.49 19.14 7.25
CA ALA A 120 7.08 19.82 8.40
C ALA A 120 8.24 20.71 7.96
#